data_AF-A0AAW0I599-F1
#
_entry.id   AF-A0AAW0I599-F1
#
_cell.length_a   1.000
_cell.length_b   1.000
_cell.length_c   1.000
_cell.angle_alpha   90.00
_cell.angle_beta   90.00
_cell.angle_gamma   90.00
#
_symmetry.space_group_name_H-M   'P 1'
#
loop_
_entity.id
_entity.type
_entity.pdbx_description
1 polymer ?
#
loop_
_entity_poly.entity_id
_entity_poly.type
_entity_poly.pdbx_seq_one_letter_code
_entity_poly.pdbx_strand_id
1 'polypeptide(L)'
;APHDLRHLFKRAAISDQQRRKELSLQRQAQHRRDGQHQACCLASFLNLHSDPEPEPSDSPKKLDIRHASRLKGAEARGKRCFVVSSNGTTVSRLRNGSILHHFPSALPRGARTKDSSGSAQSYSMLDCIFHEVDQTYYVIDMVCWREYSLYDCKAEFRFLWLSSKLAETSACVM
;
A
#
# COMPACT_ATOMS: atom_id res chain seq x y z
N ALA A 1 61.54 7.22 -10.94
CA ALA A 1 60.48 7.24 -11.97
C ALA A 1 59.91 5.84 -12.13
N PRO A 2 58.62 5.63 -12.47
CA PRO A 2 57.62 6.61 -12.84
C PRO A 2 56.38 6.65 -11.91
N HIS A 3 55.64 7.74 -12.05
CA HIS A 3 54.31 7.95 -11.49
C HIS A 3 53.31 6.92 -12.00
N ASP A 4 52.62 6.23 -11.10
CA ASP A 4 51.44 5.47 -11.49
C ASP A 4 50.29 6.46 -11.68
N LEU A 5 49.92 6.61 -12.95
CA LEU A 5 48.95 7.56 -13.43
C LEU A 5 47.60 7.28 -12.77
N ARG A 6 47.05 8.34 -12.17
CA ARG A 6 45.62 8.60 -11.99
C ARG A 6 44.77 7.52 -12.66
N HIS A 7 44.10 6.72 -11.82
CA HIS A 7 43.03 5.82 -12.24
C HIS A 7 41.85 6.66 -12.78
N LEU A 8 42.06 7.24 -13.95
CA LEU A 8 41.12 7.97 -14.77
C LEU A 8 40.14 6.97 -15.37
N PHE A 9 38.88 7.39 -15.45
CA PHE A 9 37.71 6.67 -15.96
C PHE A 9 37.02 5.69 -14.99
N LYS A 10 36.50 6.22 -13.89
CA LYS A 10 35.17 5.75 -13.44
C LYS A 10 34.16 6.11 -14.52
N ARG A 11 33.77 5.16 -15.38
CA ARG A 11 32.65 5.29 -16.31
C ARG A 11 31.41 5.75 -15.55
N ALA A 12 30.69 6.72 -16.11
CA ALA A 12 29.59 7.43 -15.48
C ALA A 12 28.47 6.48 -14.98
N ALA A 13 28.35 6.35 -13.65
CA ALA A 13 27.23 5.64 -13.00
C ALA A 13 25.84 6.20 -13.35
N ILE A 14 25.80 7.40 -13.93
CA ILE A 14 24.58 8.15 -14.30
C ILE A 14 23.85 7.47 -15.48
N SER A 15 24.58 6.93 -16.47
CA SER A 15 23.98 6.31 -17.67
C SER A 15 23.28 4.98 -17.36
N ASP A 16 23.80 4.20 -16.41
CA ASP A 16 23.27 2.88 -16.08
C ASP A 16 21.95 2.95 -15.30
N GLN A 17 21.81 3.90 -14.35
CA GLN A 17 20.55 4.09 -13.62
C GLN A 17 19.41 4.58 -14.51
N GLN A 18 19.69 5.56 -15.39
CA GLN A 18 18.70 6.07 -16.34
C GLN A 18 18.23 4.96 -17.29
N ARG A 19 19.18 4.19 -17.84
CA ARG A 19 18.87 3.07 -18.73
C ARG A 19 18.06 1.98 -18.02
N ARG A 20 18.41 1.62 -16.77
CA ARG A 20 17.63 0.65 -15.97
C ARG A 20 16.21 1.16 -15.71
N LYS A 21 16.04 2.44 -15.42
CA LYS A 21 14.73 3.07 -15.22
C LYS A 21 13.89 3.01 -16.49
N GLU A 22 14.46 3.37 -17.63
CA GLU A 22 13.76 3.36 -18.93
C GLU A 22 13.34 1.94 -19.33
N LEU A 23 14.23 0.96 -19.22
CA LEU A 23 13.91 -0.45 -19.47
C LEU A 23 12.81 -0.97 -18.53
N SER A 24 12.82 -0.56 -17.25
CA SER A 24 11.77 -0.93 -16.30
C SER A 24 10.41 -0.34 -16.69
N LEU A 25 10.37 0.93 -17.09
CA LEU A 25 9.15 1.60 -17.55
C LEU A 25 8.60 0.96 -18.83
N GLN A 26 9.49 0.59 -19.77
CA GLN A 26 9.10 -0.10 -21.00
C GLN A 26 8.48 -1.46 -20.71
N ARG A 27 9.06 -2.24 -19.79
CA ARG A 27 8.49 -3.53 -19.35
C ARG A 27 7.12 -3.36 -18.71
N GLN A 28 6.95 -2.37 -17.83
CA GLN A 28 5.66 -2.08 -17.21
C GLN A 28 4.58 -1.76 -18.27
N ALA A 29 4.93 -1.01 -19.33
CA ALA A 29 3.98 -0.69 -20.40
C ALA A 29 3.51 -1.93 -21.21
N GLN A 30 4.32 -2.99 -21.28
CA GLN A 30 4.06 -4.22 -22.04
C GLN A 30 3.22 -5.25 -21.27
N HIS A 31 3.27 -5.28 -19.93
CA HIS A 31 2.71 -6.35 -19.09
C HIS A 31 1.43 -5.99 -18.31
N ARG A 32 0.53 -5.18 -18.88
CA ARG A 32 -0.63 -4.62 -18.16
C ARG A 32 -1.63 -5.67 -17.61
N ARG A 33 -1.87 -6.75 -18.35
CA ARG A 33 -2.77 -7.83 -17.89
C ARG A 33 -2.23 -8.56 -16.65
N ASP A 34 -0.91 -8.58 -16.49
CA ASP A 34 -0.26 -9.28 -15.38
C ASP A 34 -0.45 -8.51 -14.06
N GLY A 35 -0.54 -7.18 -14.10
CA GLY A 35 -0.71 -6.33 -12.91
C GLY A 35 -2.06 -6.52 -12.20
N GLN A 36 -3.14 -6.74 -12.95
CA GLN A 36 -4.45 -7.07 -12.37
C GLN A 36 -4.45 -8.46 -11.72
N HIS A 37 -3.92 -9.45 -12.44
CA HIS A 37 -3.83 -10.81 -11.93
C HIS A 37 -2.94 -10.89 -10.68
N GLN A 38 -1.79 -10.20 -10.70
CA GLN A 38 -0.88 -10.11 -9.57
C GLN A 38 -1.54 -9.46 -8.35
N ALA A 39 -2.28 -8.36 -8.52
CA ALA A 39 -3.01 -7.72 -7.43
C ALA A 39 -4.06 -8.66 -6.81
N CYS A 40 -4.82 -9.38 -7.64
CA CYS A 40 -5.79 -10.37 -7.18
C CYS A 40 -5.14 -11.55 -6.46
N CYS A 41 -4.07 -12.11 -7.00
CA CYS A 41 -3.31 -13.20 -6.36
C CYS A 41 -2.73 -12.74 -5.02
N LEU A 42 -2.18 -11.52 -4.96
CA LEU A 42 -1.62 -10.97 -3.74
C LEU A 42 -2.71 -10.72 -2.69
N ALA A 43 -3.84 -10.12 -3.06
CA ALA A 43 -4.96 -9.93 -2.15
C ALA A 43 -5.50 -11.26 -1.62
N SER A 44 -5.64 -12.25 -2.49
CA SER A 44 -6.06 -13.61 -2.12
C SER A 44 -5.06 -14.25 -1.14
N PHE A 45 -3.75 -14.17 -1.42
CA PHE A 45 -2.71 -14.70 -0.55
C PHE A 45 -2.70 -14.03 0.83
N LEU A 46 -2.80 -12.69 0.87
CA LEU A 46 -2.82 -11.91 2.11
C LEU A 46 -4.10 -12.17 2.93
N ASN A 47 -5.18 -12.63 2.28
CA ASN A 47 -6.44 -12.98 2.93
C ASN A 47 -6.47 -14.46 3.37
N LEU A 48 -5.85 -15.38 2.62
CA LEU A 48 -5.85 -16.84 2.89
C LEU A 48 -5.01 -17.23 4.12
N HIS A 49 -3.97 -16.46 4.44
CA HIS A 49 -3.15 -16.63 5.64
C HIS A 49 -3.67 -15.81 6.82
N SER A 50 -4.97 -15.53 6.85
CA SER A 50 -5.62 -15.10 8.07
C SER A 50 -5.85 -16.37 8.88
N ASP A 51 -4.94 -16.66 9.82
CA ASP A 51 -5.17 -17.69 10.83
C ASP A 51 -6.54 -17.47 11.51
N PRO A 52 -7.18 -18.54 12.04
CA PRO A 52 -8.46 -18.41 12.74
C PRO A 52 -8.39 -17.29 13.77
N GLU A 53 -9.51 -16.56 13.85
CA GLU A 53 -9.78 -15.40 14.68
C GLU A 53 -8.95 -15.38 15.97
N PRO A 54 -8.03 -14.41 16.18
CA PRO A 54 -7.32 -14.30 17.44
C PRO A 54 -8.35 -13.98 18.53
N GLU A 55 -8.27 -14.73 19.64
CA GLU A 55 -8.98 -14.46 20.89
C GLU A 55 -8.95 -12.95 21.21
N PRO A 56 -10.07 -12.35 21.65
CA PRO A 56 -10.23 -10.90 21.71
C PRO A 56 -9.33 -10.30 22.78
N SER A 57 -8.09 -9.97 22.41
CA SER A 57 -7.20 -9.14 23.21
C SER A 57 -7.52 -7.67 22.93
N ASP A 58 -8.22 -7.06 23.89
CA ASP A 58 -8.64 -5.66 23.94
C ASP A 58 -9.63 -5.20 22.86
N SER A 59 -10.67 -4.50 23.32
CA SER A 59 -11.71 -3.78 22.57
C SER A 59 -11.30 -3.32 21.15
N PRO A 60 -12.21 -3.36 20.15
CA PRO A 60 -11.89 -2.95 18.78
C PRO A 60 -11.44 -1.48 18.75
N LYS A 61 -10.12 -1.27 18.74
CA LYS A 61 -9.53 0.06 18.61
C LYS A 61 -9.90 0.57 17.23
N LYS A 62 -10.63 1.68 17.17
CA LYS A 62 -10.92 2.38 15.92
C LYS A 62 -9.61 2.97 15.42
N LEU A 63 -8.91 2.23 14.56
CA LEU A 63 -7.69 2.70 13.89
C LEU A 63 -8.08 3.57 12.71
N ASP A 64 -7.44 4.73 12.59
CA ASP A 64 -7.73 5.68 11.52
C ASP A 64 -6.80 5.48 10.31
N ILE A 65 -7.27 5.85 9.12
CA ILE A 65 -6.53 5.74 7.86
C ILE A 65 -6.56 7.10 7.16
N ARG A 66 -5.38 7.72 7.04
CA ARG A 66 -5.20 9.09 6.52
C ARG A 66 -4.19 9.14 5.40
N HIS A 67 -4.24 10.20 4.59
CA HIS A 67 -3.23 10.44 3.56
C HIS A 67 -1.87 10.83 4.16
N ALA A 68 -0.77 10.32 3.61
CA ALA A 68 0.61 10.58 4.09
C ALA A 68 1.08 12.03 3.92
N SER A 69 0.38 12.86 3.14
CA SER A 69 0.67 14.32 3.09
C SER A 69 0.50 15.01 4.44
N ARG A 70 -0.15 14.36 5.41
CA ARG A 70 -0.24 14.82 6.80
C ARG A 70 0.98 14.45 7.65
N LEU A 71 1.84 13.54 7.17
CA LEU A 71 3.05 13.12 7.90
C LEU A 71 4.04 14.27 8.01
N LYS A 72 4.35 14.69 9.24
CA LYS A 72 5.49 15.59 9.53
C LYS A 72 6.71 14.75 9.90
N GLY A 73 7.92 15.21 9.57
CA GLY A 73 9.15 14.41 9.46
C GLY A 73 9.48 13.38 10.56
N ALA A 74 9.02 13.54 11.80
CA ALA A 74 9.19 12.53 12.86
C ALA A 74 8.26 11.30 12.71
N GLU A 75 7.09 11.47 12.10
CA GLU A 75 6.08 10.41 11.90
C GLU A 75 6.48 9.42 10.79
N ALA A 76 7.50 9.75 9.99
CA ALA A 76 8.12 8.83 9.04
C ALA A 76 8.85 7.64 9.72
N ARG A 77 8.97 7.65 11.05
CA ARG A 77 9.56 6.55 11.85
C ARG A 77 8.58 5.41 12.17
N GLY A 78 7.36 5.44 11.64
CA GLY A 78 6.38 4.38 11.83
C GLY A 78 6.73 3.06 11.11
N LYS A 79 5.92 2.03 11.34
CA LYS A 79 6.09 0.71 10.73
C LYS A 79 5.50 0.68 9.32
N ARG A 80 6.32 0.43 8.30
CA ARG A 80 5.83 0.21 6.92
C ARG A 80 5.04 -1.09 6.84
N CYS A 81 3.82 -1.03 6.30
CA CYS A 81 2.91 -2.17 6.21
C CYS A 81 1.97 -2.06 5.01
N PHE A 82 1.52 -3.21 4.50
CA PHE A 82 0.35 -3.27 3.63
C PHE A 82 -0.92 -3.30 4.45
N VAL A 83 -1.95 -2.60 3.99
CA VAL A 83 -3.31 -2.65 4.56
C VAL A 83 -4.25 -3.19 3.49
N VAL A 84 -4.97 -4.25 3.82
CA VAL A 84 -5.90 -4.95 2.92
C VAL A 84 -7.28 -4.95 3.55
N SER A 85 -8.30 -4.44 2.84
CA SER A 85 -9.70 -4.52 3.25
C SER A 85 -10.46 -5.50 2.37
N SER A 86 -11.15 -6.45 2.99
CA SER A 86 -11.93 -7.49 2.32
C SER A 86 -12.89 -8.16 3.31
N ASN A 87 -13.98 -8.73 2.82
CA ASN A 87 -14.90 -9.56 3.63
C ASN A 87 -15.43 -8.91 4.94
N GLY A 88 -15.50 -7.58 4.99
CA GLY A 88 -16.01 -6.85 6.15
C GLY A 88 -14.99 -6.64 7.27
N THR A 89 -13.69 -6.81 6.98
CA THR A 89 -12.60 -6.54 7.91
C THR A 89 -11.41 -5.92 7.18
N THR A 90 -10.47 -5.36 7.94
CA THR A 90 -9.21 -4.82 7.43
C THR A 90 -8.06 -5.47 8.18
N VAL A 91 -7.05 -5.92 7.43
CA VAL A 91 -5.85 -6.55 7.96
C VAL A 91 -4.64 -5.74 7.53
N SER A 92 -3.75 -5.47 8.48
CA SER A 92 -2.45 -4.87 8.20
C SER A 92 -1.34 -5.90 8.36
N ARG A 93 -0.37 -5.90 7.44
CA ARG A 93 0.77 -6.84 7.44
C ARG A 93 2.08 -6.11 7.25
N LEU A 94 3.07 -6.47 8.05
CA LEU A 94 4.45 -5.98 7.94
C LEU A 94 5.12 -6.58 6.69
N ARG A 95 6.29 -6.02 6.32
CA ARG A 95 7.07 -6.48 5.15
C ARG A 95 7.50 -7.95 5.22
N ASN A 96 7.68 -8.48 6.43
CA ASN A 96 7.98 -9.90 6.68
C ASN A 96 6.73 -10.81 6.54
N GLY A 97 5.56 -10.24 6.23
CA GLY A 97 4.28 -10.96 6.10
C GLY A 97 3.49 -11.12 7.40
N SER A 98 4.09 -10.82 8.56
CA SER A 98 3.40 -10.96 9.85
C SER A 98 2.27 -9.96 9.96
N ILE A 99 1.16 -10.41 10.54
CA ILE A 99 0.01 -9.57 10.82
C ILE A 99 0.38 -8.56 11.91
N LEU A 100 0.04 -7.29 11.68
CA LEU A 100 0.16 -6.24 12.68
C LEU A 100 -1.17 -6.08 13.43
N HIS A 101 -2.27 -5.83 12.71
CA HIS A 101 -3.60 -5.65 13.29
C HIS A 101 -4.73 -6.17 12.39
N HIS A 102 -5.80 -6.63 13.02
CA HIS A 102 -7.14 -6.80 12.45
C HIS A 102 -8.05 -5.70 13.01
N PHE A 103 -8.76 -4.97 12.15
CA PHE A 103 -9.61 -3.87 12.60
C PHE A 103 -10.71 -3.55 11.57
N PRO A 104 -11.88 -3.06 12.02
CA PRO A 104 -12.84 -2.47 11.10
C PRO A 104 -12.30 -1.14 10.56
N SER A 105 -12.46 -0.88 9.27
CA SER A 105 -12.11 0.40 8.67
C SER A 105 -13.22 0.94 7.77
N ALA A 106 -13.14 2.23 7.47
CA ALA A 106 -14.05 2.87 6.51
C ALA A 106 -13.75 2.49 5.06
N LEU A 107 -12.63 1.79 4.78
CA LEU A 107 -12.29 1.35 3.44
C LEU A 107 -13.39 0.46 2.84
N PRO A 108 -13.48 0.39 1.51
CA PRO A 108 -14.40 -0.54 0.86
C PRO A 108 -14.23 -1.96 1.40
N ARG A 109 -15.34 -2.54 1.88
CA ARG A 109 -15.40 -3.86 2.52
C ARG A 109 -14.49 -4.02 3.75
N GLY A 110 -14.08 -2.92 4.38
CA GLY A 110 -13.27 -2.90 5.59
C GLY A 110 -14.05 -3.08 6.88
N ALA A 111 -15.38 -3.03 6.84
CA ALA A 111 -16.29 -3.26 7.97
C ALA A 111 -17.61 -3.90 7.49
N ARG A 112 -18.29 -4.65 8.36
CA ARG A 112 -19.64 -5.18 8.08
C ARG A 112 -20.68 -4.09 8.35
N THR A 113 -21.10 -3.35 7.33
CA THR A 113 -22.17 -2.33 7.45
C THR A 113 -23.46 -2.80 6.77
N LYS A 114 -24.61 -2.30 7.24
CA LYS A 114 -25.94 -2.66 6.73
C LYS A 114 -26.13 -2.32 5.24
N ASP A 115 -25.35 -1.37 4.72
CA ASP A 115 -25.44 -0.85 3.35
C ASP A 115 -24.40 -1.45 2.41
N SER A 116 -24.05 -2.73 2.59
CA SER A 116 -23.04 -3.44 1.79
C SER A 116 -23.51 -3.72 0.34
N SER A 117 -23.90 -2.69 -0.40
CA SER A 117 -24.16 -2.74 -1.84
C SER A 117 -22.82 -2.76 -2.58
N GLY A 118 -22.25 -3.95 -2.72
CA GLY A 118 -21.02 -4.15 -3.48
C GLY A 118 -20.72 -5.62 -3.69
N SER A 119 -20.00 -5.92 -4.78
CA SER A 119 -19.47 -7.26 -5.09
C SER A 119 -18.91 -7.92 -3.82
N ALA A 120 -19.32 -9.17 -3.58
CA ALA A 120 -18.81 -10.02 -2.49
C ALA A 120 -17.27 -10.11 -2.51
N GLN A 121 -16.66 -9.94 -3.68
CA GLN A 121 -15.24 -10.11 -3.94
C GLN A 121 -14.42 -8.83 -3.84
N SER A 122 -15.04 -7.69 -3.52
CA SER A 122 -14.30 -6.42 -3.60
C SER A 122 -13.28 -6.24 -2.48
N TYR A 123 -12.10 -5.75 -2.86
CA TYR A 123 -11.01 -5.51 -1.93
C TYR A 123 -10.29 -4.21 -2.26
N SER A 124 -9.61 -3.66 -1.27
CA SER A 124 -8.65 -2.56 -1.45
C SER A 124 -7.31 -2.93 -0.83
N MET A 125 -6.22 -2.47 -1.44
CA MET A 125 -4.85 -2.70 -1.00
C MET A 125 -4.06 -1.39 -1.02
N LEU A 126 -3.59 -1.01 0.15
CA LEU A 126 -2.89 0.24 0.40
C LEU A 126 -1.49 -0.04 0.96
N ASP A 127 -0.55 0.83 0.61
CA ASP A 127 0.79 0.84 1.17
C ASP A 127 0.92 1.99 2.17
N CYS A 128 1.17 1.65 3.44
CA CYS A 128 1.00 2.55 4.56
C CYS A 128 2.23 2.56 5.48
N ILE A 129 2.38 3.64 6.25
CA ILE A 129 3.16 3.68 7.49
C ILE A 129 2.18 3.74 8.66
N PHE A 130 2.28 2.79 9.59
CA PHE A 130 1.57 2.85 10.86
C PHE A 130 2.38 3.64 11.88
N HIS A 131 1.79 4.74 12.36
CA HIS A 131 2.36 5.53 13.45
C HIS A 131 1.72 5.10 14.78
N GLU A 132 2.52 4.48 15.65
CA GLU A 132 2.02 3.84 16.87
C GLU A 132 1.48 4.85 17.89
N VAL A 133 2.08 6.03 17.99
CA VAL A 133 1.68 7.05 18.97
C VAL A 133 0.27 7.58 18.65
N ASP A 134 0.01 7.86 17.37
CA ASP A 134 -1.29 8.38 16.91
C ASP A 134 -2.31 7.29 16.57
N GLN A 135 -1.90 6.01 16.64
CA GLN A 135 -2.71 4.86 16.19
C GLN A 135 -3.32 5.07 14.80
N THR A 136 -2.53 5.63 13.88
CA THR A 136 -2.99 6.05 12.54
C THR A 136 -2.16 5.39 11.45
N TYR A 137 -2.83 4.88 10.42
CA TYR A 137 -2.20 4.46 9.17
C TYR A 137 -2.14 5.63 8.21
N TYR A 138 -0.94 6.05 7.88
CA TYR A 138 -0.69 7.03 6.84
C TYR A 138 -0.44 6.33 5.51
N VAL A 139 -1.38 6.49 4.58
CA VAL A 139 -1.35 5.89 3.25
C VAL A 139 -0.40 6.66 2.35
N ILE A 140 0.61 5.97 1.86
CA ILE A 140 1.68 6.51 1.03
C ILE A 140 1.43 6.18 -0.43
N ASP A 141 0.83 5.03 -0.68
CA ASP A 141 0.47 4.64 -2.03
C ASP A 141 -0.76 3.72 -2.07
N MET A 142 -1.39 3.65 -3.24
CA MET A 142 -2.55 2.81 -3.50
C MET A 142 -2.21 1.82 -4.61
N VAL A 143 -2.42 0.54 -4.33
CA VAL A 143 -2.16 -0.55 -5.28
C VAL A 143 -3.47 -1.03 -5.91
N CYS A 144 -4.53 -1.12 -5.10
CA CYS A 144 -5.85 -1.53 -5.57
C CYS A 144 -6.96 -0.83 -4.76
N TRP A 145 -8.06 -0.47 -5.42
CA TRP A 145 -9.24 0.10 -4.78
C TRP A 145 -10.51 -0.49 -5.36
N ARG A 146 -11.36 -1.15 -4.56
CA ARG A 146 -12.58 -1.82 -5.04
C ARG A 146 -12.32 -2.70 -6.27
N GLU A 147 -11.31 -3.57 -6.20
CA GLU A 147 -10.86 -4.44 -7.31
C GLU A 147 -10.19 -3.73 -8.50
N TYR A 148 -10.22 -2.39 -8.57
CA TYR A 148 -9.47 -1.67 -9.60
C TYR A 148 -7.97 -1.72 -9.26
N SER A 149 -7.23 -2.58 -9.95
CA SER A 149 -5.76 -2.57 -9.89
C SER A 149 -5.26 -1.27 -10.49
N LEU A 150 -4.39 -0.59 -9.73
CA LEU A 150 -3.68 0.61 -10.15
C LEU A 150 -2.24 0.33 -10.50
N TYR A 151 -1.82 -0.93 -10.50
CA TYR A 151 -0.43 -1.30 -10.70
C TYR A 151 0.18 -0.71 -11.99
N ASP A 152 -0.64 -0.57 -13.04
CA ASP A 152 -0.22 -0.01 -14.34
C ASP A 152 -0.39 1.50 -14.44
N CYS A 153 -0.95 2.16 -13.43
CA CYS A 153 -1.12 3.60 -13.41
C CYS A 153 0.18 4.28 -13.00
N LYS A 154 0.50 5.40 -13.67
CA LYS A 154 1.60 6.28 -13.24
C LYS A 154 1.40 6.71 -11.79
N ALA A 155 2.50 6.84 -11.05
CA ALA A 155 2.46 7.23 -9.64
C ALA A 155 1.67 8.52 -9.38
N GLU A 156 1.83 9.53 -10.24
CA GLU A 156 1.11 10.82 -10.15
C GLU A 156 -0.41 10.63 -10.14
N PHE A 157 -0.94 9.77 -11.01
CA PHE A 157 -2.37 9.45 -11.03
C PHE A 157 -2.79 8.78 -9.71
N ARG A 158 -2.00 7.84 -9.21
CA ARG A 158 -2.31 7.09 -7.98
C ARG A 158 -2.36 8.00 -6.76
N PHE A 159 -1.43 8.97 -6.65
CA PHE A 159 -1.44 9.96 -5.58
C PHE A 159 -2.66 10.89 -5.64
N LEU A 160 -3.01 11.37 -6.83
CA LEU A 160 -4.19 12.22 -7.03
C LEU A 160 -5.49 11.45 -6.74
N TRP A 161 -5.59 10.22 -7.25
CA TRP A 161 -6.76 9.37 -7.05
C TRP A 161 -6.91 8.96 -5.59
N LEU A 162 -5.81 8.64 -4.90
CA LEU A 162 -5.80 8.33 -3.47
C LEU A 162 -6.42 9.46 -2.65
N SER A 163 -5.99 10.69 -2.89
CA SER A 163 -6.51 11.87 -2.18
C SER A 163 -8.03 12.01 -2.38
N SER A 164 -8.51 11.84 -3.62
CA SER A 164 -9.95 11.88 -3.93
C SER A 164 -10.72 10.75 -3.23
N LYS A 165 -10.21 9.51 -3.27
CA LYS A 165 -10.90 8.34 -2.72
C LYS A 165 -10.91 8.30 -1.20
N LEU A 166 -9.82 8.70 -0.55
CA LEU A 166 -9.82 8.82 0.91
C LEU A 166 -10.78 9.92 1.40
N ALA A 167 -10.98 10.99 0.63
CA ALA A 167 -11.96 12.03 0.96
C ALA A 167 -13.43 11.55 0.78
N GLU A 168 -13.71 10.69 -0.20
CA GLU A 168 -15.04 10.07 -0.39
C GLU A 168 -15.39 9.08 0.72
N THR A 169 -14.36 8.46 1.30
CA THR A 169 -14.50 7.48 2.36
C THR A 169 -14.68 8.23 3.68
N SER A 170 -15.63 7.84 4.53
CA SER A 170 -15.85 8.48 5.85
C SER A 170 -14.67 8.37 6.82
N ALA A 171 -13.51 7.92 6.35
CA ALA A 171 -12.19 8.04 6.97
C ALA A 171 -11.75 9.50 7.22
N CYS A 172 -12.55 10.51 6.82
CA CYS A 172 -12.29 11.93 7.08
C CYS A 172 -13.34 12.62 7.98
N VAL A 173 -14.16 11.91 8.75
CA VAL A 173 -15.14 12.56 9.66
C VAL A 173 -15.09 11.99 11.08
N MET A 174 -14.14 12.49 11.87
CA MET A 174 -14.33 13.24 13.13
C MET A 174 -12.96 13.52 13.74
#